data_AF-A0A7K3ZYB1-F1
#
_entry.id   AF-A0A7K3ZYB1-F1
#
_cell.length_a   1.000
_cell.length_b   1.000
_cell.length_c   1.000
_cell.angle_alpha   90.00
_cell.angle_beta   90.00
_cell.angle_gamma   90.00
#
_symmetry.space_group_name_H-M   'P 1'
#
loop_
_entity.id
_entity.type
_entity.pdbx_description
1 polymer ?
#
loop_
_entity_poly.entity_id
_entity_poly.type
_entity_poly.pdbx_seq_one_letter_code
_entity_poly.pdbx_strand_id
1 'polypeptide(L)' 'FLRNIGLGGDLAILDRHILKNLALLGVIDEVPASPSKKMYLEIESKMIDFSRKAEIPMSHLDLLLWYKEAGEVFK' A
#
# COMPACT_ATOMS: atom_id res chain seq x y z
N PHE A 1 -10.56 -10.49 3.52
CA PHE A 1 -11.07 -9.48 4.46
C PHE A 1 -10.66 -9.89 5.87
N LEU A 2 -9.45 -9.55 6.29
CA LEU A 2 -9.01 -9.76 7.67
C LEU A 2 -8.28 -8.50 8.11
N ARG A 3 -9.05 -7.60 8.73
CA ARG A 3 -8.53 -6.52 9.55
C ARG A 3 -8.11 -7.10 10.91
N ASN A 4 -7.01 -6.56 11.42
CA ASN A 4 -6.52 -6.59 12.80
C ASN A 4 -5.79 -7.86 13.25
N ILE A 5 -4.47 -7.73 13.46
CA ILE A 5 -3.79 -7.78 14.77
C ILE A 5 -2.27 -7.81 14.50
N GLY A 6 -1.52 -6.79 14.93
CA GLY A 6 -0.06 -6.89 15.02
C GLY A 6 0.74 -5.59 14.98
N LEU A 7 0.83 -4.90 16.12
CA LEU A 7 1.84 -3.86 16.45
C LEU A 7 1.82 -2.57 15.61
N GLY A 8 1.00 -1.62 16.03
CA GLY A 8 0.84 -0.29 15.43
C GLY A 8 -0.34 -0.28 14.47
N GLY A 9 -1.39 0.47 14.79
CA GLY A 9 -2.61 0.53 13.99
C GLY A 9 -2.32 0.83 12.52
N ASP A 10 -3.10 0.23 11.63
CA ASP A 10 -2.96 0.31 10.16
C ASP A 10 -1.90 -0.62 9.57
N LEU A 11 -2.01 -1.92 9.85
CA LEU A 11 -1.42 -2.95 8.99
C LEU A 11 -2.11 -2.86 7.62
N ALA A 12 -1.66 -1.91 6.80
CA ALA A 12 -1.95 -1.84 5.39
C ALA A 12 -1.57 -3.21 4.86
N ILE A 13 -2.56 -3.94 4.37
CA ILE A 13 -2.32 -5.24 3.75
C ILE A 13 -1.57 -4.89 2.47
N LEU A 14 -0.24 -4.78 2.57
CA LEU A 14 0.69 -4.55 1.46
C LEU A 14 0.69 -5.82 0.61
N ASP A 15 -0.45 -6.02 -0.05
CA ASP A 15 -0.73 -7.02 -1.04
C ASP A 15 0.06 -6.67 -2.31
N ARG A 16 0.30 -7.66 -3.16
CA ARG A 16 0.95 -7.49 -4.46
C ARG A 16 0.31 -6.37 -5.28
N HIS A 17 -1.00 -6.18 -5.15
CA HIS A 17 -1.78 -5.17 -5.84
C HIS A 17 -1.49 -3.76 -5.30
N ILE A 18 -1.40 -3.59 -3.98
CA ILE A 18 -1.01 -2.32 -3.37
C ILE A 18 0.43 -1.99 -3.74
N LEU A 19 1.35 -2.95 -3.62
CA LEU A 19 2.75 -2.76 -4.01
C LEU A 19 2.88 -2.35 -5.49
N LYS A 20 2.14 -3.00 -6.38
CA LYS A 20 2.10 -2.64 -7.81
C LYS A 20 1.58 -1.22 -8.02
N ASN A 21 0.51 -0.83 -7.33
CA ASN A 21 -0.01 0.54 -7.43
C ASN A 21 0.94 1.58 -6.84
N LEU A 22 1.64 1.27 -5.74
CA LEU A 22 2.69 2.12 -5.18
C LEU A 22 3.85 2.31 -6.16
N ALA A 23 4.24 1.25 -6.88
CA ALA A 23 5.25 1.34 -7.94
C ALA A 23 4.75 2.21 -9.11
N LEU A 24 3.50 2.04 -9.54
CA LEU A 24 2.88 2.85 -10.60
C LEU A 24 2.74 4.32 -10.22
N LEU A 25 2.54 4.62 -8.94
CA LEU A 25 2.49 5.99 -8.41
C LEU A 25 3.88 6.59 -8.15
N GLY A 26 4.96 5.81 -8.33
CA GLY A 26 6.33 6.24 -8.06
C GLY A 26 6.66 6.40 -6.58
N VAL A 27 5.89 5.78 -5.68
CA VAL A 27 6.17 5.75 -4.24
C VAL A 27 7.33 4.79 -3.94
N ILE A 28 7.40 3.69 -4.68
CA ILE A 28 8.51 2.72 -4.67
C ILE A 28 9.02 2.54 -6.10
N ASP A 29 10.30 2.23 -6.25
CA ASP A 29 10.91 2.10 -7.58
C ASP A 29 10.41 0.85 -8.33
N GLU A 30 10.26 -0.25 -7.61
CA GLU A 30 9.76 -1.51 -8.16
C GLU A 30 9.04 -2.35 -7.08
N VAL A 31 8.27 -3.34 -7.52
CA VAL A 31 7.62 -4.30 -6.61
C VAL A 31 8.65 -5.33 -6.15
N PRO A 32 9.00 -5.40 -4.86
CA PRO A 32 9.97 -6.37 -4.38
C PRO A 32 9.42 -7.79 -4.53
N ALA A 33 10.22 -8.68 -5.13
CA ALA A 33 9.86 -10.10 -5.30
C ALA A 33 9.80 -10.87 -3.96
N SER A 34 10.53 -10.41 -2.95
CA SER A 34 10.51 -10.96 -1.59
C SER A 34 10.76 -9.85 -0.57
N PRO A 35 9.70 -9.14 -0.14
CA PRO A 35 9.83 -8.11 0.86
C PRO A 35 10.20 -8.71 2.22
N SER A 36 11.36 -8.30 2.75
CA SER A 36 11.72 -8.57 4.14
C SER A 36 10.89 -7.68 5.07
N LYS A 37 10.78 -8.04 6.36
CA LYS A 37 10.09 -7.21 7.35
C LYS A 37 10.58 -5.76 7.37
N LYS A 38 11.88 -5.54 7.16
CA LYS A 38 12.46 -4.19 7.09
C LYS A 38 11.95 -3.43 5.86
N MET A 39 11.90 -4.09 4.70
CA MET A 39 11.38 -3.50 3.47
C MET A 39 9.89 -3.12 3.63
N TYR A 40 9.09 -3.96 4.28
CA TYR A 40 7.69 -3.64 4.58
C TYR A 40 7.55 -2.33 5.36
N LEU A 41 8.34 -2.15 6.43
CA LEU A 41 8.33 -0.92 7.24
C LEU A 41 8.80 0.31 6.44
N GLU A 42 9.80 0.15 5.56
CA GLU A 42 10.26 1.24 4.69
C GLU A 42 9.18 1.66 3.69
N ILE A 43 8.48 0.69 3.09
CA ILE A 43 7.39 0.95 2.14
C ILE A 43 6.21 1.62 2.86
N GLU A 44 5.87 1.16 4.06
CA GLU A 44 4.84 1.77 4.90
C GLU A 44 5.18 3.23 5.22
N SER A 45 6.43 3.52 5.62
CA SER A 45 6.87 4.90 5.85
C SER A 45 6.71 5.77 4.60
N LYS A 46 7.10 5.25 3.42
CA LYS A 46 6.93 5.97 2.16
C LYS A 46 5.46 6.20 1.81
N MET A 47 4.59 5.23 2.10
CA MET A 47 3.15 5.34 1.88
C MET A 47 2.50 6.38 2.81
N ILE A 48 2.92 6.44 4.08
CA ILE A 48 2.50 7.47 5.03
C ILE A 48 2.92 8.86 4.56
N ASP A 49 4.17 9.00 4.11
CA ASP A 49 4.66 10.28 3.58
C ASP A 49 3.92 10.69 2.31
N PHE A 50 3.58 9.74 1.44
CA PHE A 50 2.73 9.99 0.28
C PHE A 50 1.32 10.41 0.67
N SER A 51 0.70 9.73 1.63
CA SER A 51 -0.61 10.08 2.20
C SER A 51 -0.62 11.52 2.73
N ARG A 52 0.43 11.93 3.46
CA ARG A 52 0.59 13.30 3.95
C ARG A 52 0.74 14.31 2.82
N LYS A 53 1.56 14.01 1.81
CA LYS A 53 1.75 14.88 0.64
C LYS A 53 0.49 15.03 -0.21
N ALA A 54 -0.30 13.97 -0.30
CA ALA A 54 -1.57 13.97 -1.02
C ALA A 54 -2.73 14.54 -0.19
N GLU A 55 -2.52 14.84 1.09
CA GLU A 55 -3.56 15.22 2.07
C GLU A 55 -4.72 14.19 2.16
N ILE A 56 -4.44 12.93 1.82
CA ILE A 56 -5.42 11.84 1.84
C ILE A 56 -5.11 10.95 3.04
N PRO A 57 -6.06 10.67 3.95
CA PRO A 57 -5.86 9.71 5.03
C PRO A 57 -5.39 8.35 4.52
N MET A 58 -4.49 7.69 5.24
CA MET A 58 -3.97 6.35 4.89
C MET A 58 -5.08 5.34 4.60
N SER A 59 -6.16 5.37 5.36
CA SER A 59 -7.34 4.51 5.17
C SER A 59 -8.06 4.74 3.84
N HIS A 60 -8.12 5.99 3.36
CA HIS A 60 -8.70 6.32 2.06
C HIS A 60 -7.74 5.99 0.92
N LEU A 61 -6.44 6.19 1.12
CA LEU A 61 -5.41 5.83 0.15
C LEU A 61 -5.42 4.31 -0.08
N ASP A 62 -5.44 3.51 0.98
CA ASP A 62 -5.55 2.05 0.91
C ASP A 62 -6.76 1.60 0.09
N LEU A 63 -7.93 2.18 0.37
CA LEU A 63 -9.16 1.90 -0.37
C LEU A 63 -9.06 2.31 -1.85
N LEU A 64 -8.46 3.46 -2.17
CA LEU A 64 -8.26 3.94 -3.53
C LEU A 64 -7.32 3.01 -4.32
N LEU A 65 -6.21 2.61 -3.71
CA LEU A 65 -5.24 1.70 -4.34
C LEU A 65 -5.86 0.32 -4.57
N TRP A 66 -6.65 -0.16 -3.62
CA TRP A 66 -7.39 -1.42 -3.75
C TRP A 66 -8.47 -1.34 -4.83
N TYR A 67 -9.27 -0.27 -4.85
CA TYR A 67 -10.33 -0.05 -5.84
C TYR A 67 -9.77 0.09 -7.26
N LYS A 68 -8.63 0.77 -7.41
CA LYS A 68 -7.94 0.93 -8.70
C LYS A 68 -7.57 -0.41 -9.33
N GLU A 69 -7.17 -1.39 -8.53
CA GLU A 69 -6.90 -2.75 -9.04
C GLU A 69 -8.20 -3.56 -9.22
N ALA A 70 -9.14 -3.47 -8.27
CA ALA A 70 -10.42 -4.19 -8.37
C ALA A 70 -11.26 -3.75 -9.57
N GLY A 71 -11.09 -2.51 -10.05
CA GLY A 71 -11.72 -1.98 -11.26
C GLY A 71 -11.17 -2.56 -12.57
N GLU A 72 -10.02 -3.25 -12.57
CA GLU A 72 -9.47 -3.92 -13.75
C GLU A 72 -9.89 -5.40 -13.86
N VAL A 73 -10.55 -5.98 -12.86
CA VAL A 73 -10.96 -7.40 -12.89
C VAL A 73 -12.40 -7.53 -13.40
N PHE A 74 -12.62 -7.22 -14.67
CA PHE A 74 -13.55 -7.95 -15.54
C PHE A 74 -13.21 -7.65 -17.01
N LYS A 75 -12.23 -8.38 -17.56
CA LYS A 75 -12.19 -8.74 -18.98
C LYS A 75 -11.61 -10.13 -19.14
#